data_AF-A0A4Q6B1R4-F1
#
_entry.id   AF-A0A4Q6B1R4-F1
#
_cell.length_a   1.000
_cell.length_b   1.000
_cell.length_c   1.000
_cell.angle_alpha   90.00
_cell.angle_beta   90.00
_cell.angle_gamma   90.00
#
_symmetry.space_group_name_H-M   'P 1'
#
loop_
_entity.id
_entity.type
_entity.pdbx_description
1 polymer ?
#
loop_
_entity_poly.entity_id
_entity_poly.type
_entity_poly.pdbx_seq_one_letter_code
_entity_poly.pdbx_strand_id
1 'polypeptide(L)'
;MNQWTWLFKKFPYFNKATSIKTRAVAGGILGGIVILGCQNLMRPQPTSGSAPAMAMEDKSHIVASIKVFLQDANQKEAYIGDFDRTTCVDGLPTVWVASFASVFGEHRFDLDYTAIADHKANTINVKNGAEHFQIATEAYPKAIASQGLCDLPFRTDSTHLPADSEAGKELMSVLTNVAPDCRFETVDGKLSCNIGHASEQDVRGRLEVLTKNMSTKWNHQPYLLIRRLTLTKQLLEASQLNDDFKAVHKFCRVIEASLPNELPLAFRSKVWQAKVCHSKNPEDKLLMVGLDQAVREIESLAHRIEDTSLVGTFTLAVPHDKSPVKEYWITLQPLDLPVLVKAENTILTPCVWHPIFADQMDKALIAMDLGQLSSTSSKSFCSPVPDLAKAKKDSDNYIRASIASEMEFPIVNGQSKLLRLPTGDYKYNITQLNGPFSEEMFTTEEIIPISIGQVSWKTNRPHLIIKNW
;
A
#
# COMPACT_ATOMS: atom_id res chain seq x y z
N MET A 1 23.28 35.31 13.23
CA MET A 1 22.35 34.53 12.38
C MET A 1 23.03 33.21 12.09
N ASN A 2 22.76 32.18 12.88
CA ASN A 2 23.52 30.92 12.84
C ASN A 2 22.95 30.00 11.75
N GLN A 3 23.72 29.85 10.67
CA GLN A 3 23.52 28.83 9.65
C GLN A 3 23.93 27.47 10.23
N TRP A 4 22.99 26.53 10.27
CA TRP A 4 23.28 25.13 10.58
C TRP A 4 23.58 24.39 9.28
N THR A 5 24.86 24.24 8.96
CA THR A 5 25.35 23.38 7.89
C THR A 5 25.39 21.93 8.36
N TRP A 6 24.48 21.09 7.86
CA TRP A 6 24.57 19.64 8.01
C TRP A 6 25.39 19.04 6.87
N LEU A 7 26.60 18.59 7.19
CA LEU A 7 27.47 17.82 6.31
C LEU A 7 27.11 16.33 6.43
N PHE A 8 26.69 15.68 5.35
CA PHE A 8 26.72 14.22 5.25
C PHE A 8 27.57 13.77 4.05
N LYS A 9 28.62 13.01 4.38
CA LYS A 9 29.57 12.38 3.47
C LYS A 9 28.98 11.12 2.83
N LYS A 10 29.46 10.84 1.62
CA LYS A 10 29.15 9.70 0.74
C LYS A 10 29.52 8.35 1.39
N PHE A 11 28.67 7.34 1.22
CA PHE A 11 29.03 5.92 1.39
C PHE A 11 29.31 5.25 0.04
N PRO A 12 30.33 4.36 -0.08
CA PRO A 12 30.59 3.60 -1.31
C PRO A 12 30.04 2.15 -1.28
N TYR A 13 29.30 1.82 -2.35
CA TYR A 13 29.18 0.60 -3.17
C TYR A 13 29.34 -0.85 -2.63
N PHE A 14 28.31 -1.66 -2.98
CA PHE A 14 28.28 -3.00 -3.63
C PHE A 14 29.23 -4.14 -3.19
N ASN A 15 28.65 -5.31 -2.85
CA ASN A 15 28.54 -6.52 -3.71
C ASN A 15 28.27 -7.79 -2.88
N LYS A 16 27.27 -8.59 -3.26
CA LYS A 16 27.48 -10.02 -3.58
C LYS A 16 26.22 -10.65 -4.17
N ALA A 17 26.33 -10.96 -5.46
CA ALA A 17 25.57 -11.98 -6.13
C ALA A 17 25.78 -13.35 -5.45
N THR A 18 24.72 -14.13 -5.29
CA THR A 18 24.81 -15.59 -5.25
C THR A 18 23.64 -16.18 -6.01
N SER A 19 23.94 -16.64 -7.23
CA SER A 19 23.14 -17.61 -7.97
C SER A 19 23.32 -18.99 -7.34
N ILE A 20 22.23 -19.71 -7.07
CA ILE A 20 22.26 -21.19 -7.08
C ILE A 20 21.00 -21.69 -7.79
N LYS A 21 21.18 -22.02 -9.07
CA LYS A 21 20.36 -23.01 -9.78
C LYS A 21 20.76 -24.41 -9.30
N THR A 22 19.91 -25.38 -9.62
CA THR A 22 20.05 -26.84 -9.55
C THR A 22 19.81 -27.51 -8.19
N ARG A 23 18.59 -28.07 -8.05
CA ARG A 23 18.40 -29.52 -7.83
C ARG A 23 17.14 -29.98 -8.55
N ALA A 24 17.35 -30.80 -9.56
CA ALA A 24 16.34 -31.61 -10.20
C ALA A 24 16.50 -33.06 -9.73
N VAL A 25 15.38 -33.79 -9.81
CA VAL A 25 15.25 -35.26 -9.84
C VAL A 25 15.41 -36.00 -8.50
N ALA A 26 14.28 -36.42 -7.92
CA ALA A 26 14.01 -37.83 -7.57
C ALA A 26 12.59 -37.98 -6.98
N GLY A 27 11.82 -38.90 -7.57
CA GLY A 27 10.52 -39.36 -7.06
C GLY A 27 9.34 -38.68 -7.76
N GLY A 28 8.48 -39.35 -8.49
CA GLY A 28 8.25 -40.78 -8.61
C GLY A 28 6.85 -40.92 -9.16
N ILE A 29 6.78 -41.43 -10.38
CA ILE A 29 5.63 -41.95 -11.09
C ILE A 29 4.65 -42.62 -10.10
N LEU A 30 3.41 -42.14 -10.01
CA LEU A 30 2.20 -42.87 -9.61
C LEU A 30 1.01 -41.89 -9.58
N GLY A 31 0.06 -42.03 -10.52
CA GLY A 31 -1.14 -41.18 -10.55
C GLY A 31 -1.75 -40.95 -11.93
N GLY A 32 -1.18 -41.49 -13.01
CA GLY A 32 -1.91 -41.72 -14.26
C GLY A 32 -2.67 -43.05 -14.16
N ILE A 33 -3.90 -43.07 -14.68
CA ILE A 33 -4.90 -44.17 -14.64
C ILE A 33 -5.96 -44.03 -13.53
N VAL A 34 -6.75 -42.94 -13.51
CA VAL A 34 -8.20 -42.94 -13.17
C VAL A 34 -8.94 -41.77 -13.83
N ILE A 35 -8.71 -41.44 -15.12
CA ILE A 35 -9.58 -40.51 -15.87
C ILE A 35 -9.69 -40.97 -17.33
N LEU A 36 -10.17 -42.19 -17.57
CA LEU A 36 -10.58 -42.67 -18.90
C LEU A 36 -11.72 -43.69 -18.79
N GLY A 37 -12.71 -43.41 -17.93
CA GLY A 37 -13.74 -44.38 -17.56
C GLY A 37 -15.16 -43.83 -17.41
N CYS A 38 -15.53 -42.72 -18.05
CA CYS A 38 -16.91 -42.18 -18.01
C CYS A 38 -17.35 -41.47 -19.32
N GLN A 39 -16.90 -41.91 -20.50
CA GLN A 39 -17.34 -41.32 -21.78
C GLN A 39 -17.95 -42.31 -22.79
N ASN A 40 -18.35 -43.52 -22.39
CA ASN A 40 -18.89 -44.52 -23.32
C ASN A 40 -20.23 -45.15 -22.91
N LEU A 41 -21.08 -44.42 -22.19
CA LEU A 41 -22.47 -44.81 -21.97
C LEU A 41 -23.37 -43.65 -22.35
N MET A 42 -23.73 -43.58 -23.64
CA MET A 42 -25.01 -43.13 -24.22
C MET A 42 -24.80 -42.97 -25.74
N ARG A 43 -24.72 -44.09 -26.47
CA ARG A 43 -24.93 -44.11 -27.94
C ARG A 43 -26.36 -44.61 -28.19
N PRO A 44 -27.28 -43.79 -28.70
CA PRO A 44 -28.53 -44.29 -29.26
C PRO A 44 -28.25 -45.04 -30.57
N GLN A 45 -28.86 -46.20 -30.76
CA GLN A 45 -28.91 -46.87 -32.07
C GLN A 45 -29.69 -46.00 -33.06
N PRO A 46 -29.27 -45.91 -34.33
CA PRO A 46 -30.01 -45.17 -35.35
C PRO A 46 -31.19 -46.02 -35.83
N THR A 47 -32.41 -45.64 -35.45
CA THR A 47 -33.61 -46.04 -36.20
C THR A 47 -33.74 -45.15 -37.43
N SER A 48 -33.78 -45.80 -38.58
CA SER A 48 -34.01 -45.23 -39.91
C SER A 48 -35.24 -44.31 -39.95
N GLY A 49 -35.06 -43.08 -40.41
CA GLY A 49 -36.16 -42.16 -40.69
C GLY A 49 -35.63 -40.79 -41.08
N SER A 50 -35.70 -40.47 -42.36
CA SER A 50 -35.31 -39.23 -43.01
C SER A 50 -35.88 -37.97 -42.36
N ALA A 51 -35.02 -37.04 -41.94
CA ALA A 51 -35.31 -35.62 -41.70
C ALA A 51 -34.07 -34.78 -42.07
N PRO A 52 -34.23 -33.53 -42.55
CA PRO A 52 -33.17 -32.81 -43.25
C PRO A 52 -32.02 -32.46 -42.31
N ALA A 53 -30.80 -32.51 -42.85
CA ALA A 53 -29.58 -32.14 -42.15
C ALA A 53 -29.68 -30.71 -41.62
N MET A 54 -29.96 -30.57 -40.31
CA MET A 54 -29.63 -29.35 -39.59
C MET A 54 -28.12 -29.23 -39.62
N ALA A 55 -27.64 -28.08 -40.08
CA ALA A 55 -26.23 -27.73 -40.07
C ALA A 55 -25.64 -28.07 -38.69
N MET A 56 -24.66 -28.98 -38.66
CA MET A 56 -23.82 -29.17 -37.48
C MET A 56 -23.11 -27.83 -37.27
N GLU A 57 -23.61 -27.06 -36.32
CA GLU A 57 -22.98 -25.84 -35.86
C GLU A 57 -21.59 -26.21 -35.36
N ASP A 58 -20.58 -25.67 -36.04
CA ASP A 58 -19.17 -25.87 -35.75
C ASP A 58 -18.89 -25.47 -34.29
N LYS A 59 -18.73 -26.46 -33.41
CA LYS A 59 -18.47 -26.29 -31.95
C LYS A 59 -17.04 -25.87 -31.64
N SER A 60 -16.24 -25.54 -32.66
CA SER A 60 -14.81 -25.23 -32.51
C SER A 60 -14.51 -23.85 -31.87
N HIS A 61 -15.52 -23.00 -31.68
CA HIS A 61 -15.34 -21.65 -31.12
C HIS A 61 -16.44 -21.26 -30.12
N ILE A 62 -16.51 -21.95 -28.97
CA ILE A 62 -17.28 -21.47 -27.81
C ILE A 62 -16.37 -20.54 -27.01
N VAL A 63 -16.71 -19.26 -26.94
CA VAL A 63 -15.98 -18.29 -26.14
C VAL A 63 -16.55 -18.28 -24.72
N ALA A 64 -15.73 -18.69 -23.75
CA ALA A 64 -16.16 -18.80 -22.34
C ALA A 64 -16.08 -17.46 -21.59
N SER A 65 -15.12 -16.59 -21.94
CA SER A 65 -14.95 -15.27 -21.30
C SER A 65 -15.27 -14.14 -22.30
N ILE A 66 -16.12 -13.20 -21.88
CA ILE A 66 -16.49 -12.02 -22.65
C ILE A 66 -15.73 -10.82 -22.10
N LYS A 67 -15.03 -10.10 -22.98
CA LYS A 67 -14.37 -8.82 -22.66
C LYS A 67 -15.37 -7.67 -22.71
N VAL A 68 -15.35 -6.81 -21.71
CA VAL A 68 -16.23 -5.64 -21.62
C VAL A 68 -15.40 -4.36 -21.77
N PHE A 69 -15.81 -3.52 -22.70
CA PHE A 69 -15.24 -2.19 -22.94
C PHE A 69 -16.26 -1.10 -22.58
N LEU A 70 -15.86 -0.03 -21.89
CA LEU A 70 -16.68 1.20 -21.85
C LEU A 70 -16.27 2.09 -23.01
N GLN A 71 -17.28 2.65 -23.68
CA GLN A 71 -17.10 3.61 -24.75
C GLN A 71 -17.48 5.01 -24.24
N ASP A 72 -16.54 5.95 -24.31
CA ASP A 72 -16.80 7.34 -23.95
C ASP A 72 -17.61 8.08 -25.03
N ALA A 73 -18.03 9.31 -24.74
CA ALA A 73 -18.78 10.14 -25.68
C ALA A 73 -18.02 10.45 -26.98
N ASN A 74 -16.70 10.30 -27.00
CA ASN A 74 -15.84 10.50 -28.16
C ASN A 74 -15.55 9.17 -28.90
N GLN A 75 -16.29 8.11 -28.59
CA GLN A 75 -16.10 6.76 -29.12
C GLN A 75 -14.75 6.11 -28.76
N LYS A 76 -14.02 6.64 -27.78
CA LYS A 76 -12.83 5.96 -27.26
C LYS A 76 -13.25 4.83 -26.35
N GLU A 77 -12.62 3.69 -26.55
CA GLU A 77 -12.93 2.48 -25.81
C GLU A 77 -11.89 2.23 -24.72
N ALA A 78 -12.34 1.82 -23.53
CA ALA A 78 -11.51 1.40 -22.43
C ALA A 78 -11.87 -0.03 -22.04
N TYR A 79 -10.90 -0.93 -22.07
CA TYR A 79 -11.03 -2.24 -21.44
C TYR A 79 -11.19 -2.06 -19.93
N ILE A 80 -12.21 -2.71 -19.36
CA ILE A 80 -12.48 -2.65 -17.91
C ILE A 80 -12.43 -4.01 -17.29
N GLY A 81 -12.72 -5.06 -18.04
CA GLY A 81 -12.76 -6.36 -17.45
C GLY A 81 -13.31 -7.44 -18.35
N ASP A 82 -13.34 -8.64 -17.81
CA ASP A 82 -13.92 -9.79 -18.45
C ASP A 82 -14.70 -10.64 -17.44
N PHE A 83 -15.75 -11.31 -17.92
CA PHE A 83 -16.52 -12.22 -17.09
C PHE A 83 -16.70 -13.56 -17.80
N ASP A 84 -16.78 -14.63 -17.02
CA ASP A 84 -17.08 -15.96 -17.54
C ASP A 84 -18.60 -16.09 -17.67
N ARG A 85 -19.05 -16.44 -18.88
CA ARG A 85 -20.46 -16.61 -19.22
C ARG A 85 -21.17 -17.68 -18.39
N THR A 86 -20.41 -18.66 -17.90
CA THR A 86 -20.93 -19.74 -17.04
C THR A 86 -21.31 -19.26 -15.64
N THR A 87 -20.90 -18.04 -15.26
CA THR A 87 -21.15 -17.45 -13.95
C THR A 87 -22.40 -16.56 -13.92
N CYS A 88 -23.22 -16.56 -14.98
CA CYS A 88 -24.41 -15.73 -15.04
C CYS A 88 -25.58 -16.26 -14.18
N VAL A 89 -26.15 -15.39 -13.35
CA VAL A 89 -27.38 -15.64 -12.58
C VAL A 89 -28.30 -14.42 -12.76
N ASP A 90 -29.55 -14.65 -13.18
CA ASP A 90 -30.55 -13.59 -13.41
C ASP A 90 -30.05 -12.41 -14.28
N GLY A 91 -29.32 -12.74 -15.34
CA GLY A 91 -28.76 -11.77 -16.30
C GLY A 91 -27.52 -11.02 -15.79
N LEU A 92 -27.10 -11.23 -14.54
CA LEU A 92 -25.91 -10.63 -13.94
C LEU A 92 -24.73 -11.61 -13.99
N PRO A 93 -23.57 -11.21 -14.56
CA PRO A 93 -22.32 -11.94 -14.37
C PRO A 93 -21.91 -11.93 -12.90
N THR A 94 -21.95 -13.09 -12.23
CA THR A 94 -21.66 -13.13 -10.78
C THR A 94 -20.18 -13.01 -10.46
N VAL A 95 -19.28 -13.34 -11.38
CA VAL A 95 -17.83 -13.13 -11.21
C VAL A 95 -17.30 -12.32 -12.36
N TRP A 96 -16.69 -11.18 -12.03
CA TRP A 96 -16.17 -10.22 -13.00
C TRP A 96 -14.74 -9.84 -12.65
N VAL A 97 -13.80 -10.12 -13.54
CA VAL A 97 -12.45 -9.60 -13.43
C VAL A 97 -12.46 -8.14 -13.87
N ALA A 98 -12.20 -7.20 -12.97
CA ALA A 98 -12.02 -5.79 -13.29
C ALA A 98 -10.53 -5.42 -13.34
N SER A 99 -10.18 -4.44 -14.17
CA SER A 99 -8.83 -3.91 -14.26
C SER A 99 -8.78 -2.43 -14.66
N PHE A 100 -7.75 -1.74 -14.17
CA PHE A 100 -7.41 -0.37 -14.59
C PHE A 100 -5.93 -0.08 -14.37
N ALA A 101 -5.41 0.93 -15.07
CA ALA A 101 -4.04 1.42 -14.90
C ALA A 101 -3.99 2.64 -13.98
N SER A 102 -2.87 2.87 -13.31
CA SER A 102 -2.62 4.09 -12.52
C SER A 102 -1.14 4.46 -12.57
N VAL A 103 -0.77 5.59 -11.96
CA VAL A 103 0.64 5.98 -11.76
C VAL A 103 1.45 4.97 -10.95
N PHE A 104 0.78 4.09 -10.20
CA PHE A 104 1.40 3.07 -9.34
C PHE A 104 1.36 1.65 -9.93
N GLY A 105 0.83 1.46 -11.14
CA GLY A 105 0.82 0.16 -11.82
C GLY A 105 -0.51 -0.19 -12.47
N GLU A 106 -0.59 -1.41 -12.97
CA GLU A 106 -1.83 -2.03 -13.42
C GLU A 106 -2.46 -2.79 -12.26
N HIS A 107 -3.77 -2.62 -12.11
CA HIS A 107 -4.55 -3.18 -11.02
C HIS A 107 -5.57 -4.13 -11.61
N ARG A 108 -5.62 -5.35 -11.08
CA ARG A 108 -6.55 -6.39 -11.50
C ARG A 108 -7.13 -7.05 -10.25
N PHE A 109 -8.44 -7.26 -10.23
CA PHE A 109 -9.16 -7.84 -9.11
C PHE A 109 -10.48 -8.43 -9.56
N ASP A 110 -11.01 -9.37 -8.80
CA ASP A 110 -12.28 -10.02 -9.10
C ASP A 110 -13.39 -9.40 -8.25
N LEU A 111 -14.45 -8.94 -8.89
CA LEU A 111 -15.71 -8.55 -8.28
C LEU A 111 -16.65 -9.76 -8.31
N ASP A 112 -17.06 -10.21 -7.14
CA ASP A 112 -17.92 -11.37 -6.94
C ASP A 112 -19.27 -10.91 -6.35
N TYR A 113 -20.27 -10.90 -7.23
CA TYR A 113 -21.67 -10.55 -6.98
C TYR A 113 -22.52 -11.76 -6.54
N THR A 114 -21.94 -12.95 -6.34
CA THR A 114 -22.70 -14.18 -6.01
C THR A 114 -23.62 -13.99 -4.81
N ALA A 115 -23.17 -13.28 -3.78
CA ALA A 115 -23.98 -13.03 -2.59
C ALA A 115 -25.23 -12.16 -2.88
N ILE A 116 -25.12 -11.23 -3.83
CA ILE A 116 -26.21 -10.36 -4.27
C ILE A 116 -27.17 -11.13 -5.19
N ALA A 117 -26.62 -11.89 -6.13
CA ALA A 117 -27.39 -12.71 -7.07
C ALA A 117 -28.20 -13.81 -6.35
N ASP A 118 -27.60 -14.47 -5.36
CA ASP A 118 -28.28 -15.48 -4.55
C ASP A 118 -29.23 -14.86 -3.50
N HIS A 119 -29.39 -13.53 -3.48
CA HIS A 119 -30.15 -12.79 -2.47
C HIS A 119 -29.75 -13.09 -1.00
N LYS A 120 -28.48 -13.47 -0.78
CA LYS A 120 -27.94 -13.81 0.55
C LYS A 120 -27.51 -12.56 1.32
N ALA A 121 -26.86 -11.62 0.64
CA ALA A 121 -26.37 -10.38 1.23
C ALA A 121 -26.19 -9.28 0.17
N ASN A 122 -26.42 -8.03 0.55
CA ASN A 122 -26.15 -6.88 -0.31
C ASN A 122 -24.67 -6.48 -0.24
N THR A 123 -23.78 -7.40 -0.62
CA THR A 123 -22.33 -7.22 -0.56
C THR A 123 -21.65 -7.77 -1.81
N ILE A 124 -20.76 -6.99 -2.41
CA ILE A 124 -19.82 -7.45 -3.44
C ILE A 124 -18.55 -7.91 -2.74
N ASN A 125 -18.12 -9.15 -2.98
CA ASN A 125 -16.81 -9.60 -2.54
C ASN A 125 -15.76 -9.15 -3.56
N VAL A 126 -14.69 -8.51 -3.12
CA VAL A 126 -13.57 -8.16 -3.99
C VAL A 126 -12.37 -9.02 -3.67
N LYS A 127 -11.78 -9.69 -4.67
CA LYS A 127 -10.65 -10.59 -4.49
C LYS A 127 -9.44 -10.09 -5.27
N ASN A 128 -8.28 -10.00 -4.63
CA ASN A 128 -7.00 -9.80 -5.30
C ASN A 128 -5.97 -10.78 -4.75
N GLY A 129 -5.64 -11.82 -5.52
CA GLY A 129 -4.77 -12.89 -5.04
C GLY A 129 -5.33 -13.59 -3.80
N ALA A 130 -4.61 -13.53 -2.68
CA ALA A 130 -5.02 -14.10 -1.40
C ALA A 130 -5.89 -13.16 -0.54
N GLU A 131 -6.06 -11.91 -0.99
CA GLU A 131 -6.77 -10.88 -0.24
C GLU A 131 -8.25 -10.82 -0.63
N HIS A 132 -9.12 -10.58 0.37
CA HIS A 132 -10.57 -10.56 0.20
C HIS A 132 -11.20 -9.38 0.96
N PHE A 133 -12.05 -8.62 0.27
CA PHE A 133 -12.74 -7.44 0.79
C PHE A 133 -14.23 -7.52 0.52
N GLN A 134 -15.02 -6.74 1.25
CA GLN A 134 -16.46 -6.67 1.05
C GLN A 134 -16.91 -5.22 0.91
N ILE A 135 -17.76 -4.99 -0.10
CA ILE A 135 -18.37 -3.70 -0.35
C ILE A 135 -19.87 -3.87 -0.21
N ALA A 136 -20.45 -3.24 0.80
CA ALA A 136 -21.89 -3.15 0.95
C ALA A 136 -22.48 -2.33 -0.20
N THR A 137 -23.54 -2.86 -0.80
CA THR A 137 -24.32 -2.18 -1.83
C THR A 137 -25.72 -1.90 -1.31
N GLU A 138 -26.37 -0.87 -1.84
CA GLU A 138 -27.75 -0.56 -1.44
C GLU A 138 -28.79 -1.38 -2.22
N ALA A 139 -28.42 -1.87 -3.42
CA ALA A 139 -29.33 -2.55 -4.32
C ALA A 139 -28.62 -3.57 -5.22
N TYR A 140 -29.44 -4.46 -5.81
CA TYR A 140 -29.05 -5.36 -6.90
C TYR A 140 -28.68 -4.56 -8.16
N PRO A 141 -27.63 -4.93 -8.93
CA PRO A 141 -27.19 -4.16 -10.08
C PRO A 141 -28.10 -4.29 -11.30
N LYS A 142 -29.25 -3.59 -11.28
CA LYS A 142 -30.34 -3.79 -12.25
C LYS A 142 -29.93 -3.39 -13.66
N ALA A 143 -29.14 -2.33 -13.81
CA ALA A 143 -28.80 -1.82 -15.13
C ALA A 143 -27.82 -2.76 -15.83
N ILE A 144 -26.81 -3.25 -15.11
CA ILE A 144 -25.89 -4.28 -15.60
C ILE A 144 -26.64 -5.57 -15.97
N ALA A 145 -27.52 -6.06 -15.08
CA ALA A 145 -28.29 -7.28 -15.34
C ALA A 145 -29.22 -7.15 -16.56
N SER A 146 -29.78 -5.97 -16.79
CA SER A 146 -30.69 -5.70 -17.91
C SER A 146 -30.00 -5.51 -19.27
N GLN A 147 -28.67 -5.42 -19.31
CA GLN A 147 -27.95 -5.20 -20.57
C GLN A 147 -27.83 -6.45 -21.47
N GLY A 148 -28.35 -7.60 -21.04
CA GLY A 148 -28.28 -8.83 -21.83
C GLY A 148 -26.86 -9.34 -22.04
N LEU A 149 -25.91 -8.96 -21.16
CA LEU A 149 -24.51 -9.40 -21.23
C LEU A 149 -24.40 -10.93 -21.22
N CYS A 150 -25.25 -11.59 -20.44
CA CYS A 150 -25.31 -13.04 -20.33
C CYS A 150 -25.94 -13.73 -21.55
N ASP A 151 -26.76 -13.01 -22.32
CA ASP A 151 -27.55 -13.52 -23.45
C ASP A 151 -26.86 -13.30 -24.81
N LEU A 152 -25.64 -12.77 -24.84
CA LEU A 152 -24.89 -12.52 -26.07
C LEU A 152 -24.69 -13.82 -26.90
N PRO A 153 -24.48 -13.78 -28.22
CA PRO A 153 -24.20 -15.00 -28.98
C PRO A 153 -22.95 -15.76 -28.49
N PHE A 154 -22.92 -17.10 -28.53
CA PHE A 154 -21.78 -17.94 -28.04
C PHE A 154 -20.42 -17.65 -28.70
N ARG A 155 -20.44 -16.99 -29.85
CA ARG A 155 -19.25 -16.59 -30.61
C ARG A 155 -18.76 -15.17 -30.27
N THR A 156 -19.49 -14.43 -29.46
CA THR A 156 -19.13 -13.07 -29.04
C THR A 156 -18.03 -13.12 -27.99
N ASP A 157 -16.90 -12.51 -28.30
CA ASP A 157 -15.71 -12.41 -27.43
C ASP A 157 -15.56 -11.04 -26.77
N SER A 158 -16.23 -10.02 -27.28
CA SER A 158 -16.28 -8.68 -26.68
C SER A 158 -17.64 -7.99 -26.79
N THR A 159 -17.88 -7.07 -25.87
CA THR A 159 -19.05 -6.19 -25.85
C THR A 159 -18.68 -4.79 -25.38
N HIS A 160 -19.47 -3.80 -25.79
CA HIS A 160 -19.22 -2.38 -25.59
C HIS A 160 -20.40 -1.76 -24.85
N LEU A 161 -20.14 -1.11 -23.73
CA LEU A 161 -21.12 -0.39 -22.94
C LEU A 161 -20.87 1.12 -23.08
N PRO A 162 -21.89 1.94 -23.39
CA PRO A 162 -21.73 3.38 -23.33
C PRO A 162 -21.46 3.83 -21.89
N ALA A 163 -20.43 4.67 -21.67
CA ALA A 163 -20.04 5.15 -20.35
C ALA A 163 -21.14 5.97 -19.64
N ASP A 164 -21.99 6.64 -20.43
CA ASP A 164 -23.13 7.43 -19.98
C ASP A 164 -24.43 6.63 -19.79
N SER A 165 -24.43 5.35 -20.20
CA SER A 165 -25.54 4.44 -19.91
C SER A 165 -25.64 4.13 -18.41
N GLU A 166 -26.83 3.78 -17.93
CA GLU A 166 -27.02 3.41 -16.51
C GLU A 166 -26.16 2.21 -16.10
N ALA A 167 -25.95 1.24 -17.00
CA ALA A 167 -25.06 0.10 -16.75
C ALA A 167 -23.59 0.52 -16.65
N GLY A 168 -23.16 1.45 -17.51
CA GLY A 168 -21.82 2.05 -17.45
C GLY A 168 -21.60 2.81 -16.14
N LYS A 169 -22.56 3.64 -15.73
CA LYS A 169 -22.52 4.38 -14.46
C LYS A 169 -22.50 3.45 -13.24
N GLU A 170 -23.28 2.37 -13.27
CA GLU A 170 -23.33 1.38 -12.19
C GLU A 170 -21.98 0.67 -12.02
N LEU A 171 -21.35 0.26 -13.12
CA LEU A 171 -20.00 -0.33 -13.12
C LEU A 171 -18.96 0.66 -12.59
N MET A 172 -19.00 1.90 -13.09
CA MET A 172 -18.09 2.96 -12.64
C MET A 172 -18.30 3.33 -11.16
N SER A 173 -19.53 3.27 -10.66
CA SER A 173 -19.83 3.54 -9.26
C SER A 173 -19.14 2.54 -8.32
N VAL A 174 -19.10 1.27 -8.68
CA VAL A 174 -18.34 0.25 -7.90
C VAL A 174 -16.85 0.60 -7.88
N LEU A 175 -16.28 0.95 -9.03
CA LEU A 175 -14.86 1.35 -9.12
C LEU A 175 -14.57 2.64 -8.33
N THR A 176 -15.48 3.61 -8.32
CA THR A 176 -15.35 4.85 -7.52
C THR A 176 -15.50 4.59 -6.03
N ASN A 177 -16.34 3.64 -5.61
CA ASN A 177 -16.46 3.26 -4.19
C ASN A 177 -15.19 2.57 -3.67
N VAL A 178 -14.53 1.84 -4.57
CA VAL A 178 -13.26 1.14 -4.34
C VAL A 178 -12.08 2.12 -4.33
N ALA A 179 -12.02 3.05 -5.27
CA ALA A 179 -10.91 4.00 -5.41
C ALA A 179 -11.46 5.45 -5.47
N PRO A 180 -11.85 6.03 -4.33
CA PRO A 180 -12.62 7.28 -4.28
C PRO A 180 -11.80 8.55 -4.59
N ASP A 181 -10.48 8.48 -4.55
CA ASP A 181 -9.55 9.53 -4.96
C ASP A 181 -9.11 9.40 -6.43
N CYS A 182 -9.51 8.33 -7.12
CA CYS A 182 -9.31 8.14 -8.55
C CYS A 182 -10.35 8.90 -9.38
N ARG A 183 -9.88 9.66 -10.36
CA ARG A 183 -10.71 10.07 -11.50
C ARG A 183 -10.42 9.12 -12.66
N PHE A 184 -11.42 8.36 -13.06
CA PHE A 184 -11.25 7.38 -14.12
C PHE A 184 -11.43 8.04 -15.50
N GLU A 185 -10.46 7.82 -16.38
CA GLU A 185 -10.41 8.34 -17.74
C GLU A 185 -9.98 7.22 -18.71
N THR A 186 -10.40 7.30 -19.96
CA THR A 186 -9.99 6.35 -21.02
C THR A 186 -8.67 6.80 -21.64
N VAL A 187 -7.61 6.01 -21.47
CA VAL A 187 -6.27 6.29 -22.03
C VAL A 187 -5.72 5.02 -22.69
N ASP A 188 -5.32 5.12 -23.96
CA ASP A 188 -4.70 4.02 -24.74
C ASP A 188 -5.45 2.68 -24.67
N GLY A 189 -6.78 2.70 -24.79
CA GLY A 189 -7.59 1.49 -24.76
C GLY A 189 -7.82 0.91 -23.36
N LYS A 190 -7.36 1.58 -22.30
CA LYS A 190 -7.47 1.13 -20.91
C LYS A 190 -8.22 2.14 -20.05
N LEU A 191 -8.91 1.64 -19.04
CA LEU A 191 -9.38 2.49 -17.96
C LEU A 191 -8.18 2.94 -17.12
N SER A 192 -8.00 4.24 -16.94
CA SER A 192 -6.87 4.82 -16.21
C SER A 192 -7.38 5.63 -15.00
N CYS A 193 -6.88 5.31 -13.81
CA CYS A 193 -7.04 6.13 -12.62
C CYS A 193 -6.03 7.27 -12.63
N ASN A 194 -6.56 8.48 -12.73
CA ASN A 194 -5.85 9.74 -12.61
C ASN A 194 -6.04 10.30 -11.19
N ILE A 195 -4.94 10.33 -10.42
CA ILE A 195 -4.94 10.88 -9.06
C ILE A 195 -4.71 12.38 -9.16
N GLY A 196 -5.65 13.17 -8.62
CA GLY A 196 -5.49 14.62 -8.56
C GLY A 196 -4.28 15.02 -7.71
N HIS A 197 -3.51 16.01 -8.19
CA HIS A 197 -2.39 16.58 -7.45
C HIS A 197 -2.52 18.09 -7.37
N ALA A 198 -1.98 18.69 -6.32
CA ALA A 198 -1.86 20.13 -6.19
C ALA A 198 -0.84 20.72 -7.21
N SER A 199 -0.87 22.04 -7.40
CA SER A 199 0.15 22.71 -8.21
C SER A 199 1.49 22.73 -7.48
N GLU A 200 2.59 22.96 -8.20
CA GLU A 200 3.92 23.09 -7.59
C GLU A 200 3.97 24.21 -6.53
N GLN A 201 3.31 25.33 -6.81
CA GLN A 201 3.24 26.46 -5.90
C GLN A 201 2.49 26.11 -4.60
N ASP A 202 1.41 25.33 -4.71
CA ASP A 202 0.65 24.86 -3.54
C ASP A 202 1.48 23.90 -2.69
N VAL A 203 2.17 22.94 -3.34
CA VAL A 203 3.08 22.00 -2.66
C VAL A 203 4.18 22.77 -1.93
N ARG A 204 4.80 23.75 -2.57
CA ARG A 204 5.83 24.61 -1.97
C ARG A 204 5.28 25.37 -0.76
N GLY A 205 4.14 26.06 -0.92
CA GLY A 205 3.51 26.82 0.15
C GLY A 205 3.16 25.96 1.37
N ARG A 206 2.63 24.76 1.14
CA ARG A 206 2.32 23.79 2.21
C ARG A 206 3.57 23.31 2.94
N LEU A 207 4.66 23.00 2.22
CA LEU A 207 5.95 22.64 2.82
C LEU A 207 6.57 23.78 3.64
N GLU A 208 6.43 25.03 3.19
CA GLU A 208 6.89 26.20 3.95
C GLU A 208 6.08 26.40 5.24
N VAL A 209 4.76 26.28 5.16
CA VAL A 209 3.87 26.32 6.33
C VAL A 209 4.21 25.21 7.33
N LEU A 210 4.41 23.99 6.85
CA LEU A 210 4.85 22.86 7.68
C LEU A 210 6.21 23.15 8.35
N THR A 211 7.19 23.63 7.58
CA THR A 211 8.52 23.98 8.12
C THR A 211 8.41 25.03 9.23
N LYS A 212 7.59 26.08 9.00
CA LYS A 212 7.36 27.14 9.99
C LYS A 212 6.66 26.61 11.23
N ASN A 213 5.61 25.80 11.08
CA ASN A 213 4.87 25.23 12.21
C ASN A 213 5.75 24.31 13.04
N MET A 214 6.51 23.40 12.40
CA MET A 214 7.39 22.47 13.09
C MET A 214 8.54 23.16 13.83
N SER A 215 9.07 24.27 13.29
CA SER A 215 10.16 25.03 13.93
C SER A 215 9.68 25.93 15.07
N THR A 216 8.44 26.42 15.01
CA THR A 216 7.90 27.37 16.00
C THR A 216 7.15 26.69 17.14
N LYS A 217 6.43 25.60 16.87
CA LYS A 217 5.56 24.96 17.87
C LYS A 217 6.24 23.84 18.64
N TRP A 218 7.26 23.19 18.07
CA TRP A 218 7.80 21.94 18.63
C TRP A 218 9.24 22.12 19.10
N ASN A 219 9.47 21.89 20.40
CA ASN A 219 10.82 21.91 20.99
C ASN A 219 11.69 20.73 20.53
N HIS A 220 11.06 19.60 20.16
CA HIS A 220 11.72 18.42 19.62
C HIS A 220 10.92 17.90 18.42
N GLN A 221 11.57 17.77 17.27
CA GLN A 221 10.93 17.34 16.03
C GLN A 221 11.09 15.82 15.84
N PRO A 222 10.02 15.08 15.50
CA PRO A 222 10.09 13.68 15.11
C PRO A 222 11.10 13.43 14.01
N TYR A 223 12.17 12.64 14.28
CA TYR A 223 13.28 12.46 13.34
C TYR A 223 12.78 12.02 11.96
N LEU A 224 11.93 10.99 11.91
CA LEU A 224 11.40 10.49 10.65
C LEU A 224 10.53 11.54 9.95
N LEU A 225 9.73 12.32 10.69
CA LEU A 225 8.91 13.37 10.11
C LEU A 225 9.76 14.51 9.53
N ILE A 226 10.73 15.03 10.29
CA ILE A 226 11.61 16.11 9.81
C ILE A 226 12.46 15.63 8.63
N ARG A 227 12.88 14.36 8.66
CA ARG A 227 13.62 13.76 7.56
C ARG A 227 12.76 13.67 6.31
N ARG A 228 11.51 13.19 6.41
CA ARG A 228 10.54 13.18 5.30
C ARG A 228 10.30 14.57 4.76
N LEU A 229 10.06 15.55 5.63
CA LEU A 229 9.88 16.95 5.22
C LEU A 229 11.10 17.45 4.45
N THR A 230 12.29 17.20 4.95
CA THR A 230 13.55 17.63 4.32
C THR A 230 13.76 16.96 2.96
N LEU A 231 13.53 15.65 2.88
CA LEU A 231 13.63 14.90 1.63
C LEU A 231 12.62 15.39 0.60
N THR A 232 11.35 15.59 0.98
CA THR A 232 10.33 16.12 0.09
C THR A 232 10.69 17.52 -0.43
N LYS A 233 11.28 18.38 0.40
CA LYS A 233 11.80 19.69 -0.04
C LYS A 233 12.96 19.56 -1.03
N GLN A 234 13.93 18.68 -0.75
CA GLN A 234 15.04 18.43 -1.67
C GLN A 234 14.57 17.87 -3.02
N LEU A 235 13.53 17.03 -2.99
CA LEU A 235 12.90 16.48 -4.19
C LEU A 235 12.17 17.58 -4.97
N LEU A 236 11.42 18.45 -4.31
CA LEU A 236 10.78 19.60 -4.94
C LEU A 236 11.81 20.57 -5.57
N GLU A 237 12.92 20.84 -4.88
CA GLU A 237 14.01 21.65 -5.45
C GLU A 237 14.70 20.96 -6.63
N ALA A 238 14.76 19.62 -6.63
CA ALA A 238 15.32 18.86 -7.74
C ALA A 238 14.42 18.90 -8.97
N SER A 239 13.09 18.89 -8.80
CA SER A 239 12.13 18.97 -9.91
C SER A 239 12.08 20.36 -10.57
N GLN A 240 12.65 21.39 -9.96
CA GLN A 240 12.67 22.78 -10.47
C GLN A 240 13.87 23.11 -11.36
N LEU A 241 14.74 22.15 -11.67
CA LEU A 241 15.87 22.40 -12.56
C LEU A 241 15.38 22.60 -14.00
N ASN A 242 15.85 23.66 -14.67
CA ASN A 242 15.49 24.02 -16.06
C ASN A 242 15.81 22.94 -17.13
N ASP A 243 16.49 21.87 -16.76
CA ASP A 243 16.87 20.76 -17.63
C ASP A 243 16.17 19.52 -17.10
N ASP A 244 15.06 19.14 -17.75
CA ASP A 244 14.15 18.06 -17.31
C ASP A 244 14.90 16.76 -17.03
N PHE A 245 15.91 16.45 -17.86
CA PHE A 245 16.73 15.25 -17.67
C PHE A 245 17.59 15.34 -16.41
N LYS A 246 18.25 16.49 -16.18
CA LYS A 246 19.01 16.72 -14.93
C LYS A 246 18.09 16.80 -13.71
N ALA A 247 16.90 17.36 -13.86
CA ALA A 247 15.89 17.47 -12.82
C ALA A 247 15.50 16.08 -12.31
N VAL A 248 15.05 15.22 -13.22
CA VAL A 248 14.64 13.84 -12.89
C VAL A 248 15.82 13.02 -12.38
N HIS A 249 16.99 13.14 -13.00
CA HIS A 249 18.19 12.41 -12.52
C HIS A 249 18.57 12.81 -11.09
N LYS A 250 18.56 14.12 -10.77
CA LYS A 250 18.82 14.58 -9.39
C LYS A 250 17.73 14.10 -8.43
N PHE A 251 16.47 14.21 -8.83
CA PHE A 251 15.31 13.77 -8.06
C PHE A 251 15.43 12.28 -7.69
N CYS A 252 15.69 11.43 -8.68
CA CYS A 252 15.80 9.98 -8.50
C CYS A 252 17.02 9.57 -7.69
N ARG A 253 18.15 10.27 -7.86
CA ARG A 253 19.33 10.06 -7.03
C ARG A 253 19.06 10.33 -5.54
N VAL A 254 18.22 11.31 -5.20
CA VAL A 254 17.82 11.56 -3.81
C VAL A 254 17.00 10.39 -3.28
N ILE A 255 16.07 9.86 -4.06
CA ILE A 255 15.27 8.68 -3.68
C ILE A 255 16.16 7.46 -3.45
N GLU A 256 17.03 7.13 -4.41
CA GLU A 256 17.92 5.96 -4.35
C GLU A 256 18.93 6.04 -3.19
N ALA A 257 19.36 7.24 -2.81
CA ALA A 257 20.27 7.46 -1.69
C ALA A 257 19.56 7.49 -0.32
N SER A 258 18.23 7.53 -0.29
CA SER A 258 17.46 7.63 0.94
C SER A 258 17.15 6.27 1.54
N LEU A 259 17.07 6.18 2.87
CA LEU A 259 16.61 4.95 3.52
C LEU A 259 15.11 4.75 3.27
N PRO A 260 14.64 3.50 3.08
CA PRO A 260 13.23 3.23 2.81
C PRO A 260 12.28 3.84 3.85
N ASN A 261 12.64 3.80 5.14
CA ASN A 261 11.80 4.31 6.24
C ASN A 261 11.77 5.85 6.33
N GLU A 262 12.74 6.52 5.73
CA GLU A 262 12.83 7.98 5.63
C GLU A 262 12.03 8.53 4.46
N LEU A 263 11.79 7.71 3.44
CA LEU A 263 10.98 8.13 2.30
C LEU A 263 9.49 8.16 2.67
N PRO A 264 8.74 9.19 2.27
CA PRO A 264 7.29 9.15 2.17
C PRO A 264 6.79 7.92 1.38
N LEU A 265 5.60 7.42 1.72
CA LEU A 265 4.99 6.21 1.16
C LEU A 265 4.91 6.22 -0.37
N ALA A 266 4.49 7.35 -0.95
CA ALA A 266 4.38 7.51 -2.39
C ALA A 266 5.71 7.20 -3.09
N PHE A 267 6.81 7.70 -2.53
CA PHE A 267 8.16 7.48 -3.05
C PHE A 267 8.70 6.08 -2.78
N ARG A 268 8.05 5.25 -1.96
CA ARG A 268 8.43 3.83 -1.75
C ARG A 268 7.83 2.89 -2.79
N SER A 269 6.93 3.37 -3.66
CA SER A 269 6.35 2.51 -4.70
C SER A 269 7.38 2.22 -5.78
N LYS A 270 7.80 0.95 -5.89
CA LYS A 270 8.75 0.50 -6.92
C LYS A 270 8.23 0.73 -8.34
N VAL A 271 6.92 0.61 -8.54
CA VAL A 271 6.30 0.81 -9.85
C VAL A 271 6.32 2.28 -10.23
N TRP A 272 5.98 3.17 -9.29
CA TRP A 272 6.09 4.61 -9.52
C TRP A 272 7.55 5.02 -9.74
N GLN A 273 8.49 4.51 -8.92
CA GLN A 273 9.92 4.73 -9.13
C GLN A 273 10.37 4.24 -10.51
N ALA A 274 9.87 3.10 -10.99
CA ALA A 274 10.21 2.64 -12.34
C ALA A 274 9.69 3.58 -13.43
N LYS A 275 8.48 4.12 -13.29
CA LYS A 275 7.89 5.09 -14.23
C LYS A 275 8.59 6.45 -14.22
N VAL A 276 9.10 6.88 -13.07
CA VAL A 276 9.74 8.19 -12.92
C VAL A 276 11.26 8.11 -13.12
N CYS A 277 11.92 7.17 -12.45
CA CYS A 277 13.37 7.08 -12.37
C CYS A 277 14.02 6.15 -13.39
N HIS A 278 13.26 5.25 -13.99
CA HIS A 278 13.77 4.32 -15.00
C HIS A 278 13.12 4.52 -16.38
N SER A 279 12.19 5.47 -16.51
CA SER A 279 11.64 5.87 -17.81
C SER A 279 12.64 6.74 -18.58
N LYS A 280 12.66 6.58 -19.90
CA LYS A 280 13.42 7.46 -20.80
C LYS A 280 12.81 8.86 -20.88
N ASN A 281 11.48 8.94 -20.78
CA ASN A 281 10.70 10.17 -20.82
C ASN A 281 9.79 10.18 -19.59
N PRO A 282 10.29 10.61 -18.43
CA PRO A 282 9.49 10.78 -17.23
C PRO A 282 8.48 11.91 -17.42
N GLU A 283 7.23 11.68 -17.02
CA GLU A 283 6.21 12.72 -17.05
C GLU A 283 6.28 13.56 -15.78
N ASP A 284 6.42 14.89 -15.90
CA ASP A 284 6.47 15.83 -14.77
C ASP A 284 5.24 15.71 -13.85
N LYS A 285 4.09 15.39 -14.44
CA LYS A 285 2.86 15.13 -13.71
C LYS A 285 3.04 14.04 -12.65
N LEU A 286 3.81 12.98 -12.95
CA LEU A 286 4.05 11.88 -12.02
C LEU A 286 4.92 12.29 -10.83
N LEU A 287 5.89 13.19 -11.05
CA LEU A 287 6.67 13.81 -9.98
C LEU A 287 5.76 14.57 -9.01
N MET A 288 4.86 15.38 -9.57
CA MET A 288 3.93 16.19 -8.78
C MET A 288 2.90 15.36 -8.01
N VAL A 289 2.43 14.24 -8.57
CA VAL A 289 1.58 13.30 -7.81
C VAL A 289 2.34 12.76 -6.59
N GLY A 290 3.59 12.33 -6.78
CA GLY A 290 4.41 11.82 -5.67
C GLY A 290 4.66 12.89 -4.59
N LEU A 291 4.99 14.12 -5.01
CA LEU A 291 5.22 15.25 -4.11
C LEU A 291 3.96 15.65 -3.33
N ASP A 292 2.79 15.78 -3.98
CA ASP A 292 1.55 16.14 -3.29
C ASP A 292 1.15 15.07 -2.26
N GLN A 293 1.24 13.78 -2.63
CA GLN A 293 0.96 12.68 -1.71
C GLN A 293 1.93 12.67 -0.52
N ALA A 294 3.22 12.92 -0.75
CA ALA A 294 4.21 13.07 0.31
C ALA A 294 3.89 14.25 1.24
N VAL A 295 3.46 15.40 0.71
CA VAL A 295 3.05 16.55 1.54
C VAL A 295 1.84 16.21 2.39
N ARG A 296 0.80 15.58 1.81
CA ARG A 296 -0.38 15.12 2.57
C ARG A 296 0.01 14.18 3.69
N GLU A 297 0.94 13.26 3.45
CA GLU A 297 1.49 12.38 4.49
C GLU A 297 2.07 13.17 5.67
N ILE A 298 2.94 14.12 5.35
CA ILE A 298 3.67 14.91 6.34
C ILE A 298 2.69 15.78 7.12
N GLU A 299 1.71 16.40 6.46
CA GLU A 299 0.65 17.17 7.12
C GLU A 299 -0.17 16.32 8.09
N SER A 300 -0.62 15.15 7.64
CA SER A 300 -1.42 14.26 8.47
C SER A 300 -0.63 13.69 9.64
N LEU A 301 0.65 13.38 9.45
CA LEU A 301 1.55 12.99 10.55
C LEU A 301 1.78 14.16 11.52
N ALA A 302 1.92 15.39 11.01
CA ALA A 302 2.07 16.58 11.83
C ALA A 302 0.83 16.86 12.67
N HIS A 303 -0.37 16.78 12.08
CA HIS A 303 -1.63 16.87 12.80
C HIS A 303 -1.75 15.75 13.83
N ARG A 304 -1.40 14.51 13.48
CA ARG A 304 -1.38 13.42 14.46
C ARG A 304 -0.46 13.71 15.64
N ILE A 305 0.71 14.34 15.48
CA ILE A 305 1.58 14.73 16.60
C ILE A 305 0.92 15.79 17.51
N GLU A 306 0.17 16.71 16.90
CA GLU A 306 -0.57 17.75 17.63
C GLU A 306 -1.75 17.13 18.40
N ASP A 307 -2.44 16.15 17.80
CA ASP A 307 -3.64 15.51 18.36
C ASP A 307 -3.35 14.36 19.33
N THR A 308 -2.23 13.64 19.16
CA THR A 308 -1.98 12.42 19.93
C THR A 308 -1.40 12.69 21.32
N SER A 309 -2.24 12.47 22.32
CA SER A 309 -1.86 12.16 23.71
C SER A 309 -1.13 10.82 23.86
N LEU A 310 -1.08 9.99 22.81
CA LEU A 310 -0.43 8.68 22.78
C LEU A 310 1.09 8.74 22.92
N VAL A 311 1.68 9.92 22.68
CA VAL A 311 3.11 10.15 22.85
C VAL A 311 3.37 10.66 24.25
N GLY A 312 3.96 9.80 25.07
CA GLY A 312 4.25 10.07 26.46
C GLY A 312 5.70 10.47 26.70
N THR A 313 6.00 10.93 27.91
CA THR A 313 7.33 11.41 28.30
C THR A 313 8.09 10.36 29.10
N PHE A 314 8.96 9.60 28.45
CA PHE A 314 9.80 8.59 29.07
C PHE A 314 11.15 9.19 29.48
N THR A 315 11.46 9.22 30.78
CA THR A 315 12.79 9.62 31.25
C THR A 315 13.67 8.40 31.40
N LEU A 316 14.78 8.38 30.68
CA LEU A 316 15.80 7.34 30.81
C LEU A 316 17.04 7.89 31.49
N ALA A 317 17.50 7.23 32.56
CA ALA A 317 18.73 7.60 33.27
C ALA A 317 19.65 6.39 33.39
N VAL A 318 20.96 6.62 33.24
CA VAL A 318 22.00 5.63 33.53
C VAL A 318 22.69 6.04 34.84
N PRO A 319 22.70 5.22 35.91
CA PRO A 319 23.29 5.62 37.19
C PRO A 319 24.79 5.94 37.06
N HIS A 320 25.19 7.16 37.41
CA HIS A 320 26.57 7.64 37.33
C HIS A 320 27.52 6.87 38.27
N ASP A 321 27.01 6.41 39.42
CA ASP A 321 27.71 5.61 40.42
C ASP A 321 28.05 4.19 39.92
N LYS A 322 27.42 3.73 38.83
CA LYS A 322 27.62 2.41 38.24
C LYS A 322 28.31 2.44 36.87
N SER A 323 28.73 3.62 36.37
CA SER A 323 29.27 3.77 35.02
C SER A 323 30.64 4.46 35.00
N PRO A 324 31.72 3.76 34.62
CA PRO A 324 33.04 4.37 34.36
C PRO A 324 33.15 5.00 32.95
N VAL A 325 32.06 5.13 32.20
CA VAL A 325 32.05 5.37 30.75
C VAL A 325 31.62 6.80 30.43
N LYS A 326 32.26 7.42 29.43
CA LYS A 326 31.88 8.77 28.97
C LYS A 326 30.49 8.80 28.33
N GLU A 327 30.17 7.80 27.50
CA GLU A 327 28.96 7.82 26.67
C GLU A 327 28.37 6.43 26.45
N TYR A 328 27.04 6.36 26.50
CA TYR A 328 26.25 5.20 26.09
C TYR A 328 25.39 5.57 24.90
N TRP A 329 25.39 4.72 23.88
CA TRP A 329 24.42 4.81 22.79
C TRP A 329 23.24 3.89 23.08
N ILE A 330 22.03 4.44 23.04
CA ILE A 330 20.80 3.72 23.35
C ILE A 330 19.92 3.72 22.12
N THR A 331 19.54 2.52 21.69
CA THR A 331 18.57 2.30 20.62
C THR A 331 17.32 1.69 21.21
N LEU A 332 16.18 2.27 20.89
CA LEU A 332 14.84 1.80 21.21
C LEU A 332 14.17 1.35 19.92
N GLN A 333 13.69 0.12 19.92
CA GLN A 333 12.89 -0.44 18.83
C GLN A 333 11.52 -0.80 19.39
N PRO A 334 10.40 -0.38 18.79
CA PRO A 334 9.09 -0.81 19.25
C PRO A 334 9.00 -2.32 19.09
N LEU A 335 8.62 -3.01 20.17
CA LEU A 335 8.29 -4.42 20.11
C LEU A 335 6.90 -4.58 19.55
N ASP A 336 6.76 -5.67 18.82
CA ASP A 336 5.50 -6.26 18.49
C ASP A 336 4.62 -6.38 19.74
N LEU A 337 3.53 -5.61 19.80
CA LEU A 337 2.50 -5.81 20.82
C LEU A 337 2.07 -7.28 20.79
N PRO A 338 1.83 -7.92 21.95
CA PRO A 338 0.91 -9.04 21.96
C PRO A 338 -0.38 -8.49 21.37
N VAL A 339 -0.79 -9.05 20.23
CA VAL A 339 -2.08 -8.72 19.61
C VAL A 339 -3.09 -8.90 20.73
N LEU A 340 -3.69 -7.80 21.21
CA LEU A 340 -4.93 -7.92 21.94
C LEU A 340 -5.90 -8.50 20.92
N VAL A 341 -5.96 -9.82 20.87
CA VAL A 341 -7.10 -10.55 20.33
C VAL A 341 -8.23 -10.13 21.25
N LYS A 342 -8.80 -8.95 20.99
CA LYS A 342 -10.13 -8.64 21.48
C LYS A 342 -10.99 -9.71 20.84
N ALA A 343 -11.43 -10.63 21.68
CA ALA A 343 -12.31 -11.72 21.32
C ALA A 343 -13.34 -11.22 20.31
N GLU A 344 -13.37 -11.94 19.19
CA GLU A 344 -14.53 -12.20 18.35
C GLU A 344 -15.78 -11.41 18.76
N ASN A 345 -15.86 -10.19 18.28
CA ASN A 345 -17.08 -9.74 17.65
C ASN A 345 -16.64 -9.28 16.27
N THR A 346 -17.17 -9.92 15.24
CA THR A 346 -17.10 -9.58 13.81
C THR A 346 -17.70 -8.20 13.58
N ILE A 347 -17.14 -7.17 14.20
CA ILE A 347 -17.35 -5.79 13.82
C ILE A 347 -16.44 -5.60 12.62
N LEU A 348 -17.03 -5.78 11.44
CA LEU A 348 -16.47 -5.36 10.17
C LEU A 348 -15.83 -3.98 10.39
N THR A 349 -14.50 -3.92 10.36
CA THR A 349 -13.81 -2.65 10.56
C THR A 349 -13.97 -1.88 9.26
N PRO A 350 -14.58 -0.68 9.26
CA PRO A 350 -14.68 0.12 8.06
C PRO A 350 -13.26 0.31 7.54
N CYS A 351 -13.03 -0.08 6.29
CA CYS A 351 -11.74 0.06 5.64
C CYS A 351 -11.99 0.33 4.17
N VAL A 352 -11.23 1.26 3.60
CA VAL A 352 -11.24 1.51 2.17
C VAL A 352 -10.25 0.54 1.55
N TRP A 353 -10.73 -0.49 0.87
CA TRP A 353 -9.86 -1.28 0.00
C TRP A 353 -9.54 -0.45 -1.22
N HIS A 354 -8.27 -0.09 -1.40
CA HIS A 354 -7.82 0.67 -2.55
C HIS A 354 -6.96 -0.22 -3.47
N PRO A 355 -7.34 -0.46 -4.74
CA PRO A 355 -6.66 -1.40 -5.64
C PRO A 355 -5.20 -1.04 -5.88
N ILE A 356 -4.90 0.27 -5.95
CA ILE A 356 -3.53 0.80 -6.02
C ILE A 356 -2.59 0.24 -4.95
N PHE A 357 -3.13 -0.04 -3.77
CA PHE A 357 -2.37 -0.51 -2.61
C PHE A 357 -2.69 -1.96 -2.26
N ALA A 358 -3.35 -2.72 -3.13
CA ALA A 358 -3.74 -4.09 -2.82
C ALA A 358 -2.51 -4.98 -2.55
N ASP A 359 -1.42 -4.80 -3.29
CA ASP A 359 -0.17 -5.53 -3.00
C ASP A 359 0.58 -5.00 -1.74
N GLN A 360 0.08 -3.93 -1.13
CA GLN A 360 0.72 -3.17 -0.05
C GLN A 360 -0.35 -2.71 0.97
N MET A 361 -1.09 -3.68 1.51
CA MET A 361 -2.19 -3.44 2.45
C MET A 361 -1.81 -2.54 3.62
N ASP A 362 -0.59 -2.70 4.14
CA ASP A 362 -0.02 -1.84 5.19
C ASP A 362 -0.03 -0.37 4.75
N LYS A 363 0.37 -0.07 3.51
CA LYS A 363 0.34 1.29 2.96
C LYS A 363 -1.06 1.83 2.75
N ALA A 364 -2.01 0.99 2.34
CA ALA A 364 -3.42 1.38 2.20
C ALA A 364 -3.98 1.84 3.55
N LEU A 365 -3.75 1.03 4.59
CA LEU A 365 -4.17 1.33 5.96
C LEU A 365 -3.51 2.60 6.47
N ILE A 366 -2.20 2.79 6.23
CA ILE A 366 -1.51 4.02 6.59
C ILE A 366 -2.12 5.23 5.85
N ALA A 367 -2.30 5.16 4.54
CA ALA A 367 -2.85 6.26 3.75
C ALA A 367 -4.27 6.64 4.20
N MET A 368 -5.09 5.65 4.55
CA MET A 368 -6.42 5.85 5.13
C MET A 368 -6.35 6.48 6.53
N ASP A 369 -5.48 5.99 7.41
CA ASP A 369 -5.28 6.55 8.74
C ASP A 369 -4.78 8.00 8.67
N LEU A 370 -3.95 8.31 7.68
CA LEU A 370 -3.50 9.67 7.41
C LEU A 370 -4.54 10.50 6.65
N GLY A 371 -5.72 9.98 6.34
CA GLY A 371 -6.76 10.72 5.61
C GLY A 371 -6.35 11.14 4.20
N GLN A 372 -5.33 10.49 3.62
CA GLN A 372 -4.92 10.70 2.22
C GLN A 372 -5.95 10.11 1.25
N LEU A 373 -6.59 9.02 1.67
CA LEU A 373 -7.71 8.40 1.00
C LEU A 373 -9.01 8.92 1.59
N SER A 374 -9.92 9.37 0.74
CA SER A 374 -11.26 9.78 1.18
C SER A 374 -12.10 8.53 1.46
N SER A 375 -12.43 8.27 2.72
CA SER A 375 -13.45 7.26 3.05
C SER A 375 -14.83 7.84 2.77
N THR A 376 -15.22 7.96 1.50
CA THR A 376 -16.55 8.49 1.12
C THR A 376 -17.68 7.53 1.44
N SER A 377 -17.39 6.24 1.63
CA SER A 377 -18.42 5.25 2.00
C SER A 377 -18.06 4.50 3.27
N SER A 378 -18.94 4.60 4.28
CA SER A 378 -19.03 3.64 5.39
C SER A 378 -19.45 2.23 4.93
N LYS A 379 -19.40 1.96 3.62
CA LYS A 379 -19.90 0.77 2.96
C LYS A 379 -18.79 -0.22 2.61
N SER A 380 -17.52 0.17 2.74
CA SER A 380 -16.38 -0.72 2.49
C SER A 380 -15.85 -1.30 3.80
N PHE A 381 -15.66 -2.61 3.82
CA PHE A 381 -15.21 -3.34 5.00
C PHE A 381 -14.14 -4.37 4.64
N CYS A 382 -13.16 -4.49 5.52
CA CYS A 382 -12.16 -5.54 5.42
C CYS A 382 -12.74 -6.81 6.03
N SER A 383 -12.82 -7.88 5.24
CA SER A 383 -13.01 -9.22 5.78
C SER A 383 -11.81 -9.54 6.69
N PRO A 384 -11.93 -10.38 7.73
CA PRO A 384 -10.78 -10.85 8.50
C PRO A 384 -9.83 -11.66 7.60
N VAL A 385 -8.87 -10.98 6.96
CA VAL A 385 -7.80 -11.58 6.18
C VAL A 385 -6.68 -11.98 7.16
N PRO A 386 -6.03 -13.16 7.00
CA PRO A 386 -4.95 -13.62 7.89
C PRO A 386 -3.82 -12.58 8.08
N ASP A 387 -3.53 -11.79 7.05
CA ASP A 387 -2.49 -10.77 7.08
C ASP A 387 -2.99 -9.37 7.49
N LEU A 388 -4.30 -9.14 7.62
CA LEU A 388 -4.85 -7.84 8.01
C LEU A 388 -4.41 -7.43 9.41
N ALA A 389 -4.35 -8.37 10.34
CA ALA A 389 -3.90 -8.09 11.71
C ALA A 389 -2.43 -7.63 11.72
N LYS A 390 -1.60 -8.24 10.87
CA LYS A 390 -0.20 -7.87 10.68
C LYS A 390 -0.08 -6.52 9.97
N ALA A 391 -0.79 -6.30 8.87
CA ALA A 391 -0.79 -5.04 8.13
C ALA A 391 -1.26 -3.86 8.99
N LYS A 392 -2.30 -4.06 9.82
CA LYS A 392 -2.77 -3.06 10.78
C LYS A 392 -1.71 -2.73 11.84
N LYS A 393 -1.02 -3.75 12.34
CA LYS A 393 0.09 -3.58 13.28
C LYS A 393 1.26 -2.83 12.64
N ASP A 394 1.60 -3.15 11.39
CA ASP A 394 2.65 -2.47 10.64
C ASP A 394 2.28 -1.01 10.36
N SER A 395 1.01 -0.72 10.04
CA SER A 395 0.46 0.65 9.94
C SER A 395 0.61 1.42 11.26
N ASP A 396 0.15 0.82 12.36
CA ASP A 396 0.25 1.39 13.70
C ASP A 396 1.70 1.71 14.06
N ASN A 397 2.61 0.76 13.83
CA ASN A 397 4.05 0.91 14.08
C ASN A 397 4.64 2.03 13.23
N TYR A 398 4.29 2.09 11.95
CA TYR A 398 4.73 3.14 11.04
C TYR A 398 4.29 4.52 11.54
N ILE A 399 3.01 4.70 11.88
CA ILE A 399 2.48 5.99 12.33
C ILE A 399 3.17 6.38 13.63
N ARG A 400 3.21 5.48 14.61
CA ARG A 400 3.83 5.71 15.92
C ARG A 400 5.32 6.08 15.82
N ALA A 401 6.10 5.34 15.03
CA ALA A 401 7.51 5.64 14.82
C ALA A 401 7.70 6.99 14.12
N SER A 402 6.81 7.34 13.20
CA SER A 402 6.90 8.60 12.43
C SER A 402 6.61 9.84 13.27
N ILE A 403 5.83 9.70 14.35
CA ILE A 403 5.48 10.79 15.28
C ILE A 403 6.40 10.87 16.52
N ALA A 404 7.32 9.93 16.69
CA ALA A 404 8.26 9.89 17.81
C ALA A 404 9.53 10.71 17.53
N SER A 405 10.03 11.43 18.54
CA SER A 405 11.24 12.26 18.38
C SER A 405 12.55 11.53 18.54
N GLU A 406 12.60 10.51 19.38
CA GLU A 406 13.88 9.92 19.76
C GLU A 406 13.75 8.41 19.90
N MET A 407 14.32 7.67 18.94
CA MET A 407 14.45 6.21 19.00
C MET A 407 15.91 5.78 19.17
N GLU A 408 16.85 6.68 18.88
CA GLU A 408 18.29 6.47 19.09
C GLU A 408 18.87 7.73 19.71
N PHE A 409 19.67 7.58 20.76
CA PHE A 409 20.25 8.72 21.44
C PHE A 409 21.45 8.35 22.32
N PRO A 410 22.37 9.31 22.52
CA PRO A 410 23.42 9.16 23.50
C PRO A 410 22.96 9.58 24.91
N ILE A 411 23.50 8.91 25.93
CA ILE A 411 23.50 9.37 27.33
C ILE A 411 24.95 9.55 27.75
N VAL A 412 25.31 10.77 28.14
CA VAL A 412 26.66 11.17 28.55
C VAL A 412 26.68 11.39 30.06
N ASN A 413 27.70 10.87 30.75
CA ASN A 413 27.93 11.05 32.20
C ASN A 413 26.69 10.74 33.09
N GLY A 414 25.90 9.73 32.71
CA GLY A 414 24.72 9.32 33.48
C GLY A 414 23.57 10.34 33.56
N GLN A 415 23.58 11.38 32.72
CA GLN A 415 22.49 12.35 32.68
C GLN A 415 21.19 11.70 32.18
N SER A 416 20.07 12.04 32.81
CA SER A 416 18.78 11.56 32.35
C SER A 416 18.39 12.23 31.03
N LYS A 417 17.94 11.45 30.05
CA LYS A 417 17.35 11.97 28.82
C LYS A 417 15.82 11.88 28.88
N LEU A 418 15.17 12.96 28.45
CA LEU A 418 13.72 13.03 28.32
C LEU A 418 13.32 12.65 26.89
N LEU A 419 12.54 11.58 26.75
CA LEU A 419 12.20 10.98 25.47
C LEU A 419 10.70 11.13 25.24
N ARG A 420 10.31 11.52 24.03
CA ARG A 420 8.90 11.62 23.63
C ARG A 420 8.58 10.42 22.74
N LEU A 421 8.00 9.38 23.35
CA LEU A 421 7.78 8.06 22.76
C LEU A 421 6.30 7.64 22.79
N PRO A 422 5.81 6.95 21.74
CA PRO A 422 4.49 6.33 21.74
C PRO A 422 4.34 5.31 22.88
N THR A 423 3.15 5.19 23.46
CA THR A 423 2.81 4.09 24.38
C THR A 423 2.95 2.72 23.70
N GLY A 424 3.64 1.80 24.37
CA GLY A 424 3.98 0.48 23.82
C GLY A 424 5.10 -0.23 24.58
N ASP A 425 5.39 -1.45 24.13
CA ASP A 425 6.54 -2.21 24.59
C ASP A 425 7.70 -1.94 23.61
N TYR A 426 8.91 -1.78 24.12
CA TYR A 426 10.11 -1.46 23.35
C TYR A 426 11.23 -2.40 23.73
N LYS A 427 11.98 -2.87 22.74
CA LYS A 427 13.28 -3.50 22.93
C LYS A 427 14.31 -2.38 23.01
N TYR A 428 15.13 -2.40 24.05
CA TYR A 428 16.26 -1.50 24.14
C TYR A 428 17.56 -2.26 23.88
N ASN A 429 18.51 -1.56 23.29
CA ASN A 429 19.89 -1.98 23.13
C ASN A 429 20.78 -0.85 23.65
N ILE A 430 21.66 -1.16 24.60
CA ILE A 430 22.65 -0.23 25.13
C ILE A 430 24.02 -0.67 24.66
N THR A 431 24.70 0.25 23.99
CA THR A 431 26.06 0.13 23.52
C THR A 431 26.97 1.02 24.34
N GLN A 432 28.11 0.49 24.77
CA GLN A 432 29.16 1.28 25.41
C GLN A 432 30.04 1.95 24.35
N LEU A 433 30.25 3.26 24.45
CA LEU A 433 31.22 3.96 23.60
C LEU A 433 32.47 4.28 24.44
N ASN A 434 33.54 3.50 24.24
CA ASN A 434 34.80 3.58 25.01
C ASN A 434 35.91 4.42 24.33
N GLY A 435 35.59 5.15 23.26
CA GLY A 435 36.57 5.93 22.50
C GLY A 435 36.77 7.37 23.01
N PRO A 436 37.94 7.99 22.75
CA PRO A 436 38.19 9.40 23.09
C PRO A 436 37.42 10.40 22.21
N PHE A 437 36.80 10.00 21.10
CA PHE A 437 36.04 10.87 20.19
C PHE A 437 34.87 10.13 19.51
N SER A 438 33.77 10.84 19.25
CA SER A 438 32.57 10.36 18.54
C SER A 438 32.71 10.33 17.01
N GLU A 439 33.83 10.80 16.45
CA GLU A 439 33.98 11.07 15.00
C GLU A 439 34.99 10.17 14.27
N GLU A 440 35.79 9.36 14.97
CA GLU A 440 36.77 8.47 14.33
C GLU A 440 36.34 7.00 14.39
N MET A 441 35.73 6.56 13.29
CA MET A 441 35.65 5.19 12.77
C MET A 441 35.16 4.08 13.72
N PHE A 442 33.83 3.94 13.81
CA PHE A 442 33.25 2.63 14.07
C PHE A 442 33.26 1.82 12.76
N THR A 443 34.15 0.84 12.63
CA THR A 443 33.87 -0.30 11.76
C THR A 443 32.81 -1.14 12.46
N THR A 444 31.71 -1.39 11.77
CA THR A 444 30.48 -2.03 12.28
C THR A 444 30.63 -3.45 12.83
N GLU A 445 31.86 -3.97 12.93
CA GLU A 445 32.12 -5.40 13.14
C GLU A 445 32.29 -5.82 14.61
N GLU A 446 32.47 -4.92 15.59
CA GLU A 446 32.59 -5.32 17.01
C GLU A 446 31.99 -4.32 18.00
N ILE A 447 30.71 -4.00 17.86
CA ILE A 447 29.97 -3.30 18.92
C ILE A 447 28.98 -4.27 19.53
N ILE A 448 29.40 -4.98 20.57
CA ILE A 448 28.54 -5.88 21.33
C ILE A 448 27.71 -5.04 22.32
N PRO A 449 26.37 -5.16 22.28
CA PRO A 449 25.48 -4.60 23.30
C PRO A 449 25.91 -5.00 24.70
N ILE A 450 26.09 -4.05 25.60
CA ILE A 450 26.34 -4.35 27.02
C ILE A 450 25.04 -4.70 27.76
N SER A 451 23.90 -4.25 27.23
CA SER A 451 22.59 -4.60 27.78
C SER A 451 21.56 -4.62 26.66
N ILE A 452 20.75 -5.66 26.65
CA ILE A 452 19.58 -5.79 25.80
C ILE A 452 18.42 -6.16 26.71
N GLY A 453 17.31 -5.46 26.58
CA GLY A 453 16.13 -5.78 27.37
C GLY A 453 14.87 -5.21 26.76
N GLN A 454 13.82 -5.16 27.58
CA GLN A 454 12.53 -4.65 27.17
C GLN A 454 12.04 -3.63 28.19
N VAL A 455 11.42 -2.56 27.71
CA VAL A 455 10.75 -1.56 28.53
C VAL A 455 9.31 -1.42 28.07
N SER A 456 8.39 -1.42 29.03
CA SER A 456 6.95 -1.25 28.79
C SER A 456 6.53 0.16 29.17
N TRP A 457 5.99 0.90 28.22
CA TRP A 457 5.52 2.28 28.38
C TRP A 457 4.00 2.32 28.19
N LYS A 458 3.24 2.09 29.27
CA LYS A 458 1.76 1.90 29.22
C LYS A 458 0.93 2.99 29.92
N THR A 459 1.56 3.99 30.55
CA THR A 459 0.85 4.99 31.36
C THR A 459 1.23 6.41 30.98
N ASN A 460 0.33 7.37 31.24
CA ASN A 460 0.48 8.77 30.81
C ASN A 460 1.68 9.53 31.44
N ARG A 461 2.22 9.08 32.59
CA ARG A 461 3.41 9.69 33.26
C ARG A 461 4.19 8.74 34.21
N PRO A 462 4.86 7.68 33.74
CA PRO A 462 5.73 6.90 34.62
C PRO A 462 7.19 7.41 34.59
N HIS A 463 7.76 7.59 35.77
CA HIS A 463 9.21 7.63 35.97
C HIS A 463 9.74 6.19 35.99
N LEU A 464 9.99 5.60 34.82
CA LEU A 464 10.66 4.30 34.75
C LEU A 464 12.17 4.51 34.77
N ILE A 465 12.75 4.44 35.96
CA ILE A 465 14.19 4.25 36.13
C ILE A 465 14.48 2.83 35.67
N ILE A 466 15.40 2.62 34.70
CA ILE A 466 15.98 1.29 34.46
C ILE A 466 16.81 0.96 35.72
N LYS A 467 16.14 0.41 36.73
CA LYS A 467 16.75 0.09 38.04
C LYS A 467 17.61 -1.17 37.96
N ASN A 468 17.27 -2.08 37.04
CA ASN A 468 18.01 -3.31 36.82
C ASN A 468 18.75 -3.21 35.49
N TRP A 469 20.00 -2.77 35.62
CA TRP A 469 21.09 -3.25 34.79
C TRP A 469 21.50 -4.64 35.27
#